data_AF-A0A7M2RJX4-F1
#
_entry.id   AF-A0A7M2RJX4-F1
#
_cell.length_a   1.000
_cell.length_b   1.000
_cell.length_c   1.000
_cell.angle_alpha   90.00
_cell.angle_beta   90.00
_cell.angle_gamma   90.00
#
_symmetry.space_group_name_H-M   'P 1'
#
loop_
_entity.id
_entity.type
_entity.pdbx_description
1 polymer ?
#
loop_
_entity_poly.entity_id
_entity_poly.type
_entity_poly.pdbx_seq_one_letter_code
_entity_poly.pdbx_strand_id
1 'polypeptide(L)'
;MKTNIFRLPSEQCMEPEMFHRIGLKVGAKIAEEEFERALIFCGTGMGIHIAASKCPHVHAAVVENVPSALRCITGNNCNIMSMGAHYVAQHTGIAMADAFLEHNLGDGYEERNNFYEFHKLAYDELEAFEYEEFKKNGFEVKKIGEVELGPEPLE
;
A
#
# COMPACT_ATOMS: atom_id res chain seq x y z
N MET A 1 -6.39 1.19 17.09
CA MET A 1 -7.07 2.04 16.08
C MET A 1 -8.57 1.75 16.10
N LYS A 2 -9.43 2.77 15.95
CA LYS A 2 -10.85 2.55 15.65
C LYS A 2 -10.95 2.23 14.16
N THR A 3 -11.14 0.97 13.81
CA THR A 3 -11.30 0.54 12.42
C THR A 3 -12.65 1.02 11.89
N ASN A 4 -12.69 2.16 11.21
CA ASN A 4 -13.88 2.59 10.48
C ASN A 4 -13.96 1.79 9.19
N ILE A 5 -14.77 0.73 9.18
CA ILE A 5 -15.01 -0.07 7.97
C ILE A 5 -16.00 0.70 7.08
N PHE A 6 -15.47 1.45 6.10
CA PHE A 6 -16.29 1.98 5.02
C PHE A 6 -16.44 0.92 3.92
N ARG A 7 -17.56 0.19 3.97
CA ARG A 7 -17.90 -0.78 2.92
C ARG A 7 -18.61 -0.06 1.78
N LEU A 8 -17.96 0.04 0.63
CA LEU A 8 -18.64 0.38 -0.61
C LEU A 8 -19.66 -0.73 -0.96
N PRO A 9 -20.82 -0.39 -1.56
CA PRO A 9 -21.92 -1.33 -1.71
C PRO A 9 -21.50 -2.59 -2.46
N SER A 10 -21.76 -3.76 -1.85
CA SER A 10 -21.43 -5.11 -2.36
C SER A 10 -22.70 -5.88 -2.72
N GLU A 11 -22.70 -6.62 -3.83
CA GLU A 11 -23.62 -7.67 -4.33
C GLU A 11 -25.15 -7.45 -4.31
N GLN A 12 -25.66 -6.53 -3.50
CA GLN A 12 -27.05 -6.05 -3.46
C GLN A 12 -27.18 -4.65 -4.09
N CYS A 13 -26.20 -4.23 -4.88
CA CYS A 13 -26.30 -2.97 -5.61
C CYS A 13 -27.08 -3.23 -6.90
N MET A 14 -28.29 -2.67 -6.98
CA MET A 14 -29.12 -2.72 -8.20
C MET A 14 -28.39 -2.15 -9.43
N GLU A 15 -27.36 -1.33 -9.20
CA GLU A 15 -26.47 -0.78 -10.22
C GLU A 15 -25.00 -0.89 -9.75
N PRO A 16 -24.23 -1.88 -10.22
CA PRO A 16 -22.83 -2.02 -9.83
C PRO A 16 -21.97 -0.87 -10.38
N GLU A 17 -21.10 -0.30 -9.55
CA GLU A 17 -20.16 0.73 -9.97
C GLU A 17 -18.86 0.12 -10.52
N MET A 18 -18.28 0.75 -11.55
CA MET A 18 -17.02 0.27 -12.14
C MET A 18 -15.85 0.39 -11.15
N PHE A 19 -15.02 -0.66 -11.09
CA PHE A 19 -13.91 -0.78 -10.14
C PHE A 19 -13.00 0.46 -10.05
N HIS A 20 -12.72 1.13 -11.17
CA HIS A 20 -11.82 2.28 -11.17
C HIS A 20 -12.43 3.50 -10.49
N ARG A 21 -13.75 3.70 -10.57
CA ARG A 21 -14.45 4.80 -9.90
C ARG A 21 -14.41 4.59 -8.39
N ILE A 22 -14.58 3.35 -7.95
CA ILE A 22 -14.38 2.94 -6.56
C ILE A 22 -12.93 3.19 -6.13
N GLY A 23 -11.95 2.76 -6.93
CA GLY A 23 -10.53 2.98 -6.63
C GLY A 23 -10.18 4.45 -6.45
N LEU A 24 -10.66 5.33 -7.34
CA LEU A 24 -10.50 6.78 -7.22
C LEU A 24 -11.16 7.35 -5.95
N LYS A 25 -12.36 6.89 -5.58
CA LYS A 25 -13.03 7.32 -4.36
C LYS A 25 -12.24 6.94 -3.10
N VAL A 26 -11.71 5.71 -3.05
CA VAL A 26 -10.89 5.25 -1.92
C VAL A 26 -9.55 5.98 -1.89
N GLY A 27 -8.87 6.12 -3.02
CA GLY A 27 -7.62 6.85 -3.13
C GLY A 27 -7.75 8.31 -2.68
N ALA A 28 -8.83 8.99 -3.08
CA ALA A 28 -9.11 10.36 -2.63
C ALA A 28 -9.32 10.43 -1.10
N LYS A 29 -10.02 9.46 -0.51
CA LYS A 29 -10.24 9.41 0.93
C LYS A 29 -8.95 9.18 1.75
N ILE A 30 -7.99 8.45 1.19
CA ILE A 30 -6.65 8.30 1.77
C ILE A 30 -5.86 9.60 1.61
N ALA A 31 -5.87 10.20 0.41
CA ALA A 31 -5.15 11.43 0.11
C ALA A 31 -5.63 12.64 0.95
N GLU A 32 -6.93 12.69 1.27
CA GLU A 32 -7.54 13.73 2.10
C GLU A 32 -7.49 13.38 3.61
N GLU A 33 -6.75 12.34 4.00
CA GLU A 33 -6.56 11.89 5.38
C GLU A 33 -7.89 11.55 6.13
N GLU A 34 -8.98 11.27 5.40
CA GLU A 34 -10.23 10.79 6.01
C GLU A 34 -10.05 9.38 6.62
N PHE A 35 -9.15 8.60 6.03
CA PHE A 35 -8.78 7.26 6.47
C PHE A 35 -7.26 7.09 6.39
N GLU A 36 -6.69 6.35 7.33
CA GLU A 36 -5.25 6.04 7.33
C GLU A 36 -4.92 4.84 6.43
N ARG A 37 -5.85 3.88 6.29
CA ARG A 37 -5.66 2.65 5.52
C ARG A 37 -6.93 2.16 4.85
N ALA A 38 -6.79 1.41 3.76
CA ALA A 38 -7.91 0.76 3.08
C ALA A 38 -7.58 -0.65 2.55
N LEU A 39 -8.61 -1.50 2.51
CA LEU A 39 -8.64 -2.75 1.78
C LEU A 39 -9.57 -2.60 0.57
N ILE A 40 -9.09 -2.92 -0.63
CA ILE A 40 -9.85 -2.80 -1.87
C ILE A 40 -9.82 -4.11 -2.67
N PHE A 41 -10.88 -4.36 -3.44
CA PHE A 41 -11.06 -5.64 -4.12
C PHE A 41 -11.62 -5.43 -5.53
N CYS A 42 -11.07 -6.14 -6.51
CA CYS A 42 -11.71 -6.38 -7.81
C CYS A 42 -11.36 -7.78 -8.31
N GLY A 43 -11.66 -8.15 -9.55
CA GLY A 43 -11.38 -9.50 -10.07
C GLY A 43 -9.92 -9.94 -9.85
N THR A 44 -8.96 -9.12 -10.29
CA THR A 44 -7.51 -9.37 -10.11
C THR A 44 -6.86 -8.50 -9.04
N GLY A 45 -7.58 -7.52 -8.48
CA GLY A 45 -7.01 -6.47 -7.62
C GLY A 45 -6.20 -5.40 -8.37
N MET A 46 -5.72 -5.68 -9.58
CA MET A 46 -4.83 -4.76 -10.33
C MET A 46 -5.55 -3.49 -10.78
N GLY A 47 -6.73 -3.61 -11.37
CA GLY A 47 -7.44 -2.45 -11.95
C GLY A 47 -7.86 -1.42 -10.90
N ILE A 48 -8.32 -1.89 -9.74
CA ILE A 48 -8.74 -1.00 -8.64
C ILE A 48 -7.54 -0.35 -7.96
N HIS A 49 -6.41 -1.07 -7.85
CA HIS A 49 -5.13 -0.55 -7.42
C HIS A 49 -4.64 0.57 -8.36
N ILE A 50 -4.60 0.33 -9.68
CA ILE A 50 -4.14 1.34 -10.67
C ILE A 50 -4.94 2.64 -10.53
N ALA A 51 -6.25 2.53 -10.28
CA ALA A 51 -7.12 3.69 -10.11
C ALA A 51 -6.86 4.42 -8.79
N ALA A 52 -6.70 3.71 -7.67
CA ALA A 52 -6.41 4.30 -6.38
C ALA A 52 -5.05 5.02 -6.37
N SER A 53 -4.01 4.42 -6.97
CA SER A 53 -2.67 4.99 -7.09
C SER A 53 -2.57 6.25 -7.97
N LYS A 54 -3.68 6.73 -8.54
CA LYS A 54 -3.72 8.05 -9.22
C LYS A 54 -3.84 9.20 -8.24
N CYS A 55 -4.26 8.94 -7.01
CA CYS A 55 -4.38 9.96 -5.98
C CYS A 55 -3.01 10.18 -5.32
N PRO A 56 -2.67 11.43 -4.95
CA PRO A 56 -1.43 11.72 -4.25
C PRO A 56 -1.38 11.01 -2.90
N HIS A 57 -0.17 10.74 -2.39
CA HIS A 57 0.07 10.07 -1.11
C HIS A 57 -0.49 8.63 -1.01
N VAL A 58 -1.02 8.06 -2.10
CA VAL A 58 -1.49 6.68 -2.12
C VAL A 58 -0.34 5.72 -2.43
N HIS A 59 0.00 4.90 -1.44
CA HIS A 59 0.91 3.77 -1.56
C HIS A 59 0.09 2.49 -1.56
N ALA A 60 -0.42 2.13 -2.73
CA ALA A 60 -1.21 0.92 -2.89
C ALA A 60 -0.35 -0.27 -3.33
N ALA A 61 -0.72 -1.48 -2.92
CA ALA A 61 -0.11 -2.72 -3.41
C ALA A 61 -1.17 -3.74 -3.83
N VAL A 62 -0.91 -4.51 -4.89
CA VAL A 62 -1.69 -5.72 -5.21
C VAL A 62 -1.01 -6.89 -4.51
N VAL A 63 -1.76 -7.62 -3.69
CA VAL A 63 -1.21 -8.64 -2.80
C VAL A 63 -2.03 -9.93 -2.92
N GLU A 64 -1.35 -11.07 -2.95
CA GLU A 64 -1.96 -12.38 -3.20
C GLU A 64 -1.62 -13.45 -2.14
N ASN A 65 -0.80 -13.11 -1.13
CA ASN A 65 -0.43 -14.03 -0.06
C ASN A 65 -0.09 -13.27 1.25
N VAL A 66 -0.08 -14.01 2.37
CA VAL A 66 0.13 -13.45 3.73
C VAL A 66 1.53 -12.83 3.92
N PRO A 67 2.65 -13.47 3.51
CA PRO A 67 3.96 -12.83 3.61
C PRO A 67 4.06 -11.50 2.88
N SER A 68 3.51 -11.41 1.66
CA SER A 68 3.45 -10.16 0.91
C SER A 68 2.55 -9.11 1.57
N ALA A 69 1.47 -9.52 2.23
CA ALA A 69 0.59 -8.61 2.99
C ALA A 69 1.32 -8.00 4.20
N LEU A 70 2.10 -8.82 4.92
CA LEU A 70 2.96 -8.31 5.98
C LEU A 70 4.05 -7.37 5.42
N ARG A 71 4.71 -7.76 4.33
CA ARG A 71 5.79 -6.97 3.71
C ARG A 71 5.32 -5.66 3.10
N CYS A 72 4.09 -5.58 2.59
CA CYS A 72 3.61 -4.33 2.00
C CYS A 72 3.47 -3.22 3.05
N ILE A 73 3.03 -3.55 4.27
CA ILE A 73 2.97 -2.56 5.36
C ILE A 73 4.33 -2.38 6.04
N THR A 74 5.01 -3.47 6.41
CA THR A 74 6.27 -3.41 7.18
C THR A 74 7.45 -2.87 6.39
N GLY A 75 7.46 -3.04 5.07
CA GLY A 75 8.53 -2.56 4.19
C GLY A 75 8.15 -1.33 3.37
N ASN A 76 6.94 -1.26 2.82
CA ASN A 76 6.60 -0.18 1.90
C ASN A 76 5.69 0.87 2.52
N ASN A 77 5.28 0.68 3.79
CA ASN A 77 4.31 1.53 4.47
C ASN A 77 3.03 1.73 3.63
N CYS A 78 2.57 0.70 2.92
CA CYS A 78 1.40 0.80 2.07
C CYS A 78 0.17 1.22 2.89
N ASN A 79 -0.56 2.22 2.42
CA ASN A 79 -1.83 2.63 3.02
C ASN A 79 -3.04 1.98 2.33
N ILE A 80 -2.85 1.33 1.17
CA ILE A 80 -3.90 0.55 0.53
C ILE A 80 -3.40 -0.85 0.17
N MET A 81 -4.10 -1.88 0.63
CA MET A 81 -3.89 -3.25 0.13
C MET A 81 -5.05 -3.67 -0.78
N SER A 82 -4.70 -4.03 -2.01
CA SER A 82 -5.62 -4.51 -3.04
C SER A 82 -5.54 -6.02 -3.20
N MET A 83 -6.68 -6.69 -3.28
CA MET A 83 -6.78 -8.14 -3.45
C MET A 83 -7.64 -8.52 -4.67
N GLY A 84 -7.27 -9.62 -5.32
CA GLY A 84 -8.01 -10.21 -6.43
C GLY A 84 -9.02 -11.25 -5.97
N ALA A 85 -10.31 -10.98 -6.14
CA ALA A 85 -11.40 -11.91 -5.79
C ALA A 85 -11.35 -13.23 -6.58
N HIS A 86 -10.72 -13.26 -7.75
CA HIS A 86 -10.55 -14.48 -8.55
C HIS A 86 -9.30 -15.29 -8.15
N TYR A 87 -8.40 -14.72 -7.35
CA TYR A 87 -7.08 -15.29 -7.07
C TYR A 87 -6.88 -15.65 -5.60
N VAL A 88 -7.46 -14.87 -4.69
CA VAL A 88 -7.28 -15.03 -3.25
C VAL A 88 -8.47 -15.76 -2.64
N ALA A 89 -8.22 -16.92 -2.04
CA ALA A 89 -9.22 -17.64 -1.28
C ALA A 89 -9.64 -16.85 -0.02
N GLN A 90 -10.89 -16.98 0.41
CA GLN A 90 -11.46 -16.16 1.49
C GLN A 90 -10.65 -16.19 2.80
N HIS A 91 -10.28 -17.39 3.29
CA HIS A 91 -9.49 -17.50 4.53
C HIS A 91 -8.08 -16.91 4.38
N THR A 92 -7.46 -17.07 3.21
CA THR A 92 -6.18 -16.42 2.91
C THR A 92 -6.33 -14.89 2.91
N GLY A 93 -7.41 -14.37 2.31
CA GLY A 93 -7.70 -12.94 2.29
C GLY A 93 -7.93 -12.35 3.68
N ILE A 94 -8.56 -13.10 4.60
CA ILE A 94 -8.69 -12.70 6.01
C ILE A 94 -7.31 -12.62 6.68
N ALA A 95 -6.49 -13.68 6.55
CA ALA A 95 -5.15 -13.69 7.14
C ALA A 95 -4.24 -12.58 6.56
N MET A 96 -4.41 -12.24 5.28
CA MET A 96 -3.73 -11.10 4.66
C MET A 96 -4.21 -9.77 5.24
N ALA A 97 -5.52 -9.60 5.43
CA ALA A 97 -6.09 -8.41 6.03
C ALA A 97 -5.58 -8.21 7.46
N ASP A 98 -5.53 -9.28 8.27
CA ASP A 98 -4.97 -9.24 9.63
C ASP A 98 -3.50 -8.82 9.60
N ALA A 99 -2.67 -9.46 8.76
CA ALA A 99 -1.26 -9.09 8.61
C ALA A 99 -1.06 -7.62 8.23
N PHE A 100 -1.89 -7.07 7.35
CA PHE A 100 -1.82 -5.66 6.91
C PHE A 100 -2.31 -4.67 7.97
N LEU A 101 -3.41 -4.99 8.67
CA LEU A 101 -4.05 -4.08 9.61
C LEU A 101 -3.38 -4.07 11.00
N GLU A 102 -2.71 -5.16 11.37
CA GLU A 102 -2.11 -5.32 12.71
C GLU A 102 -0.65 -4.87 12.81
N HIS A 103 0.00 -4.55 11.69
CA HIS A 103 1.41 -4.18 11.64
C HIS A 103 1.62 -2.75 11.13
N ASN A 104 2.81 -2.23 11.32
CA ASN A 104 3.28 -0.92 10.88
C ASN A 104 4.65 -1.05 10.20
N LEU A 105 5.11 0.03 9.58
CA LEU A 105 6.45 0.10 9.01
C LEU A 105 7.50 -0.29 10.05
N GLY A 106 8.36 -1.25 9.72
CA GLY A 106 9.42 -1.75 10.60
C GLY A 106 9.06 -2.95 11.48
N ASP A 107 7.76 -3.18 11.76
CA ASP A 107 7.35 -4.21 12.72
C ASP A 107 7.88 -5.60 12.31
N GLY A 108 8.47 -6.33 13.25
CA GLY A 108 9.00 -7.68 13.06
C GLY A 108 10.39 -7.74 12.41
N TYR A 109 11.04 -6.59 12.20
CA TYR A 109 12.38 -6.48 11.63
C TYR A 109 13.32 -5.61 12.48
N GLU A 110 13.03 -5.44 13.76
CA GLU A 110 13.77 -4.58 14.69
C GLU A 110 15.23 -5.02 14.88
N GLU A 111 15.49 -6.32 14.73
CA GLU A 111 16.85 -6.89 14.82
C GLU A 111 17.66 -6.68 13.52
N ARG A 112 17.02 -6.30 12.41
CA ARG A 112 17.71 -6.06 11.15
C ARG A 112 18.25 -4.63 11.12
N ASN A 113 19.57 -4.53 11.11
CA ASN A 113 20.30 -3.26 11.08
C ASN A 113 19.74 -2.29 10.02
N ASN A 114 19.28 -1.12 10.50
CA ASN A 114 18.76 -0.01 9.72
C ASN A 114 17.56 -0.35 8.82
N PHE A 115 16.82 -1.42 9.13
CA PHE A 115 15.67 -1.82 8.31
C PHE A 115 14.60 -0.73 8.27
N TYR A 116 14.22 -0.19 9.43
CA TYR A 116 13.22 0.87 9.51
C TYR A 116 13.69 2.12 8.76
N GLU A 117 14.91 2.57 9.05
CA GLU A 117 15.51 3.78 8.49
C GLU A 117 15.58 3.71 6.96
N PHE A 118 16.00 2.57 6.40
CA PHE A 118 16.11 2.37 4.96
C PHE A 118 14.74 2.48 4.28
N HIS A 119 13.75 1.75 4.80
CA HIS A 119 12.41 1.72 4.22
C HIS A 119 11.66 3.04 4.44
N LYS A 120 11.88 3.70 5.58
CA LYS A 120 11.35 5.04 5.86
C LYS A 120 11.94 6.09 4.92
N LEU A 121 13.24 6.06 4.67
CA LEU A 121 13.87 6.97 3.69
C LEU A 121 13.32 6.73 2.28
N ALA A 122 13.21 5.48 1.85
CA ALA A 122 12.62 5.16 0.55
C ALA A 122 11.16 5.66 0.43
N TYR A 123 10.35 5.48 1.47
CA TYR A 123 9.00 6.03 1.55
C TYR A 123 9.01 7.56 1.46
N ASP A 124 9.88 8.24 2.21
CA ASP A 124 9.97 9.70 2.22
C ASP A 124 10.43 10.28 0.88
N GLU A 125 11.34 9.61 0.18
CA GLU A 125 11.75 10.00 -1.17
C GLU A 125 10.63 9.83 -2.21
N LEU A 126 9.79 8.79 -2.06
CA LEU A 126 8.59 8.63 -2.88
C LEU A 126 7.54 9.71 -2.59
N GLU A 127 7.36 10.08 -1.33
CA GLU A 127 6.44 11.16 -0.92
C GLU A 127 6.89 12.53 -1.42
N ALA A 128 8.20 12.76 -1.50
CA ALA A 128 8.78 13.98 -2.05
C ALA A 128 8.92 13.96 -3.59
N PHE A 129 8.50 12.88 -4.26
CA PHE A 129 8.75 12.70 -5.68
C PHE A 129 7.88 13.63 -6.55
N GLU A 130 8.56 14.56 -7.21
CA GLU A 130 7.93 15.47 -8.18
C GLU A 130 8.39 15.15 -9.61
N TYR A 131 7.49 14.59 -10.42
CA TYR A 131 7.85 14.07 -11.76
C TYR A 131 8.42 15.15 -12.70
N GLU A 132 7.93 16.38 -12.62
CA GLU A 132 8.43 17.47 -13.45
C GLU A 132 9.81 17.97 -12.99
N GLU A 133 10.14 17.88 -11.70
CA GLU A 133 11.51 18.14 -11.20
C GLU A 133 12.46 17.01 -11.64
N PHE A 134 12.03 15.76 -11.48
CA PHE A 134 12.79 14.57 -11.90
C PHE A 134 13.18 14.62 -13.39
N LYS A 135 12.24 14.98 -14.27
CA LYS A 135 12.52 15.18 -15.70
C LYS A 135 13.51 16.32 -15.96
N LYS A 136 13.34 17.46 -15.28
CA LYS A 136 14.26 18.61 -15.43
C LYS A 136 15.67 18.28 -14.94
N ASN A 137 15.79 17.37 -13.98
CA ASN A 137 17.04 16.87 -13.43
C ASN A 137 17.64 15.69 -14.22
N GLY A 138 17.18 15.43 -15.45
CA GLY A 138 17.74 14.36 -16.28
C GLY A 138 17.42 12.95 -15.79
N PHE A 139 16.31 12.76 -15.08
CA PHE A 139 15.89 11.49 -14.47
C PHE A 139 16.82 11.01 -13.33
N GLU A 140 17.45 11.95 -12.65
CA GLU A 140 18.18 11.69 -11.40
C GLU A 140 17.30 11.95 -10.18
N VAL A 141 17.22 10.97 -9.29
CA VAL A 141 16.42 11.05 -8.06
C VAL A 141 17.08 12.02 -7.09
N LYS A 142 16.29 12.93 -6.53
CA LYS A 142 16.73 13.81 -5.45
C LYS A 142 16.84 13.00 -4.16
N LYS A 143 18.08 12.70 -3.76
CA LYS A 143 18.35 12.01 -2.50
C LYS A 143 18.04 12.92 -1.30
N ILE A 144 17.22 12.43 -0.37
CA ILE A 144 16.94 13.14 0.89
C ILE A 144 17.95 12.76 1.97
N GLY A 145 18.51 11.54 1.90
CA GLY A 145 19.50 11.02 2.83
C GLY A 145 20.20 9.79 2.28
N GLU A 146 21.02 9.16 3.11
CA GLU A 146 21.65 7.86 2.82
C GLU A 146 21.57 6.99 4.08
N VAL A 147 21.25 5.71 3.89
CA VAL A 147 21.18 4.72 4.96
C VAL A 147 22.02 3.52 4.56
N GLU A 148 23.01 3.18 5.37
CA GLU A 148 23.75 1.94 5.19
C GLU A 148 22.92 0.76 5.69
N LEU A 149 22.55 -0.16 4.81
CA LEU A 149 22.01 -1.45 5.22
C LEU A 149 23.13 -2.28 5.85
N GLY A 150 22.88 -2.83 7.03
CA GLY A 150 23.77 -3.83 7.60
C GLY A 150 23.82 -5.08 6.71
N PRO A 151 24.77 -6.01 6.98
CA PRO A 151 24.82 -7.27 6.26
C PRO A 151 23.46 -7.96 6.31
N GLU A 152 23.04 -8.57 5.20
CA GLU A 152 21.82 -9.38 5.22
C GLU A 152 21.93 -10.44 6.31
N PRO A 153 20.84 -10.74 7.05
CA PRO A 153 20.84 -11.84 7.98
C PRO A 153 21.32 -13.09 7.24
N LEU A 154 22.36 -13.74 7.77
CA LEU A 154 22.72 -15.08 7.35
C LEU A 154 21.51 -15.94 7.72
N GLU A 155 20.88 -16.56 6.72
CA GLU A 155 19.67 -17.39 6.82
C GLU A 155 19.59 -18.27 8.09
#